data_AF-A0A1F5B1Y7-F1
#
_entry.id   AF-A0A1F5B1Y7-F1
#
_cell.length_a   1.000
_cell.length_b   1.000
_cell.length_c   1.000
_cell.angle_alpha   90.00
_cell.angle_beta   90.00
_cell.angle_gamma   90.00
#
_symmetry.space_group_name_H-M   'P 1'
#
loop_
_entity.id
_entity.type
_entity.pdbx_description
1 polymer ?
#
loop_
_entity_poly.entity_id
_entity_poly.type
_entity_poly.pdbx_seq_one_letter_code
_entity_poly.pdbx_strand_id
1 'polypeptide(L)'
;MKGLSHEVRHKGGVFYVQTQDMGNDAGYVESLIYKGGTLITSRKSYYYSLLGSADLPERVAQLLREQHRSVIRDIEIGRFNYTLTSSEKEGGG
;
A
#
# COMPACT_ATOMS: atom_id res chain seq x y z
N MET A 1 14.42 -1.22 -7.75
CA MET A 1 13.05 -0.87 -8.22
C MET A 1 12.52 0.23 -7.32
N LYS A 2 11.98 1.33 -7.86
CA LYS A 2 11.39 2.41 -7.03
C LYS A 2 9.93 2.18 -6.64
N GLY A 3 9.26 1.18 -7.23
CA GLY A 3 7.89 0.83 -6.87
C GLY A 3 7.28 -0.23 -7.79
N LEU A 4 6.05 -0.62 -7.47
CA LEU A 4 5.18 -1.52 -8.22
C LEU A 4 3.77 -0.94 -8.33
N SER A 5 3.12 -1.16 -9.47
CA SER A 5 1.72 -0.77 -9.69
C SER A 5 0.95 -1.93 -10.32
N HIS A 6 -0.29 -2.17 -9.85
CA HIS A 6 -1.20 -3.18 -10.41
C HIS A 6 -2.66 -2.68 -10.40
N GLU A 7 -3.38 -2.94 -11.50
CA GLU A 7 -4.84 -2.90 -11.53
C GLU A 7 -5.38 -4.26 -11.09
N VAL A 8 -6.34 -4.28 -10.16
CA VAL A 8 -6.97 -5.50 -9.66
C VAL A 8 -8.49 -5.38 -9.81
N ARG A 9 -9.11 -6.33 -10.52
CA ARG A 9 -10.57 -6.38 -10.70
C ARG A 9 -11.18 -7.38 -9.72
N HIS A 10 -12.13 -6.93 -8.91
CA HIS A 10 -12.81 -7.79 -7.94
C HIS A 10 -14.27 -7.34 -7.73
N LYS A 11 -15.21 -8.29 -7.76
CA LYS A 11 -16.67 -8.08 -7.54
C LYS A 11 -17.26 -6.85 -8.26
N GLY A 12 -16.90 -6.67 -9.53
CA GLY A 12 -17.40 -5.55 -10.35
C GLY A 12 -16.78 -4.18 -10.06
N GLY A 13 -15.78 -4.11 -9.16
CA GLY A 13 -14.97 -2.91 -8.93
C GLY A 13 -13.55 -3.04 -9.48
N VAL A 14 -12.94 -1.90 -9.80
CA VAL A 14 -11.52 -1.78 -10.18
C VAL A 14 -10.75 -1.10 -9.05
N PHE A 15 -9.70 -1.76 -8.58
CA PHE A 15 -8.77 -1.23 -7.61
C PHE A 15 -7.42 -0.94 -8.28
N TYR A 16 -6.74 0.10 -7.84
CA TYR A 16 -5.37 0.40 -8.23
C TYR A 16 -4.48 0.32 -6.99
N VAL A 17 -3.46 -0.52 -7.07
CA VAL A 17 -2.47 -0.70 -6.01
C VAL A 17 -1.16 -0.10 -6.48
N GLN A 18 -0.59 0.82 -5.73
CA GLN A 18 0.77 1.31 -5.91
C GLN A 18 1.58 0.95 -4.66
N THR A 19 2.83 0.52 -4.80
CA THR A 19 3.70 0.22 -3.66
C THR A 19 5.09 0.76 -3.90
N GLN A 20 5.62 1.56 -2.99
CA GLN A 20 6.86 2.31 -3.17
C GLN A 20 7.75 2.16 -1.93
N ASP A 21 9.05 2.15 -2.17
CA ASP A 21 10.03 2.39 -1.11
C ASP A 21 10.18 3.91 -0.91
N MET A 22 10.00 4.36 0.33
CA MET A 22 10.09 5.78 0.68
C MET A 22 11.52 6.22 1.03
N GLY A 23 12.48 5.31 0.92
CA GLY A 23 13.90 5.57 1.11
C GLY A 23 14.33 5.54 2.58
N ASN A 24 15.65 5.54 2.78
CA ASN A 24 16.28 5.30 4.08
C ASN A 24 15.88 6.31 5.17
N ASP A 25 15.68 7.58 4.79
CA ASP A 25 15.28 8.64 5.74
C ASP A 25 13.89 8.38 6.33
N ALA A 26 12.98 7.84 5.51
CA ALA A 26 11.63 7.47 5.94
C ALA A 26 11.63 6.08 6.61
N GLY A 27 12.40 5.14 6.05
CA GLY A 27 12.60 3.80 6.57
C GLY A 27 11.39 2.87 6.42
N TYR A 28 10.56 3.06 5.38
CA TYR A 28 9.40 2.19 5.12
C TYR A 28 9.04 2.03 3.65
N VAL A 29 8.35 0.91 3.37
CA VAL A 29 7.61 0.69 2.14
C VAL A 29 6.14 1.05 2.37
N GLU A 30 5.53 1.76 1.42
CA GLU A 30 4.11 2.13 1.48
C GLU A 30 3.33 1.59 0.28
N SER A 31 2.18 0.98 0.56
CA SER A 31 1.17 0.64 -0.45
C SER A 31 0.00 1.61 -0.36
N LEU A 32 -0.40 2.18 -1.49
CA LEU A 32 -1.61 2.99 -1.64
C LEU A 32 -2.64 2.18 -2.43
N ILE A 33 -3.87 2.11 -1.93
CA ILE A 33 -4.97 1.36 -2.56
C ILE A 33 -6.08 2.34 -2.93
N TYR A 34 -6.32 2.49 -4.23
CA TYR A 34 -7.36 3.34 -4.78
C TYR A 34 -8.52 2.52 -5.34
N LYS A 35 -9.71 3.10 -5.34
CA LYS A 35 -10.90 2.59 -6.06
C LYS A 35 -11.63 3.78 -6.67
N GLY A 36 -11.84 3.75 -7.99
CA GLY A 36 -12.51 4.86 -8.70
C GLY A 36 -11.84 6.22 -8.49
N GLY A 37 -10.51 6.26 -8.39
CA GLY A 37 -9.74 7.49 -8.15
C GLY A 37 -9.68 7.96 -6.69
N THR A 38 -10.43 7.34 -5.77
CA THR A 38 -10.39 7.68 -4.33
C THR A 38 -9.39 6.80 -3.61
N LEU A 39 -8.56 7.37 -2.73
CA LEU A 39 -7.70 6.60 -1.84
C LEU A 39 -8.56 5.93 -0.76
N ILE A 40 -8.49 4.61 -0.67
CA ILE A 40 -9.32 3.82 0.25
C ILE A 40 -8.57 3.58 1.54
N THR A 41 -7.30 3.22 1.42
CA THR A 41 -6.42 2.97 2.54
C THR A 41 -4.96 2.92 2.07
N SER A 42 -4.04 2.97 3.04
CA SER A 42 -2.62 2.69 2.81
C SER A 42 -2.10 1.66 3.81
N ARG A 43 -1.01 0.99 3.45
CA ARG A 43 -0.28 0.06 4.32
C ARG A 43 1.18 0.47 4.35
N LYS A 44 1.77 0.58 5.54
CA LYS A 44 3.20 0.85 5.73
C LYS A 44 3.88 -0.36 6.38
N SER A 45 5.08 -0.70 5.90
CA SER A 45 5.97 -1.65 6.56
C SER A 45 7.32 -1.00 6.79
N TYR A 46 7.67 -0.80 8.05
CA TYR A 46 8.92 -0.18 8.47
C TYR A 46 10.07 -1.19 8.45
N TYR A 47 11.25 -0.75 8.04
CA TYR A 47 12.47 -1.57 7.95
C TYR A 47 13.63 -0.96 8.74
N TYR A 48 13.35 -0.18 9.79
CA TYR A 48 14.38 0.49 10.61
C TYR A 48 15.49 -0.44 11.11
N SER A 49 15.17 -1.70 11.40
CA SER A 49 16.13 -2.72 11.83
C SER A 49 17.12 -3.17 10.74
N LEU A 50 16.83 -2.86 9.48
CA LEU A 50 17.69 -3.19 8.34
C LEU A 50 18.61 -2.03 7.95
N LEU A 51 18.40 -0.83 8.50
CA LEU A 51 19.20 0.34 8.16
C LEU A 51 20.69 0.10 8.48
N GLY A 52 21.56 0.42 7.52
CA GLY A 52 23.00 0.22 7.63
C GLY A 52 23.47 -1.20 7.29
N SER A 53 22.57 -2.14 6.98
CA SER A 53 22.97 -3.47 6.52
C SER A 53 23.47 -3.42 5.07
N ALA A 54 24.46 -4.26 4.74
CA ALA A 54 24.99 -4.34 3.37
C ALA A 54 23.98 -4.94 2.37
N ASP A 55 23.01 -5.71 2.86
CA ASP A 55 21.93 -6.33 2.09
C ASP A 55 20.62 -5.52 2.11
N LEU A 56 20.65 -4.27 2.60
CA LEU A 56 19.47 -3.42 2.71
C LEU A 56 18.71 -3.29 1.37
N PRO A 57 19.36 -3.02 0.22
CA PRO A 57 18.65 -2.88 -1.06
C PRO A 57 17.85 -4.13 -1.44
N GLU A 58 18.43 -5.31 -1.26
CA GLU A 58 17.81 -6.59 -1.56
C GLU A 58 16.64 -6.87 -0.61
N ARG A 59 16.81 -6.60 0.68
CA ARG A 59 15.78 -6.78 1.71
C ARG A 59 14.58 -5.87 1.48
N VAL A 60 14.83 -4.59 1.19
CA VAL A 60 13.76 -3.62 0.89
C VAL A 60 13.04 -4.01 -0.41
N ALA A 61 13.76 -4.44 -1.45
CA ALA A 61 13.15 -4.91 -2.68
C ALA A 61 12.30 -6.19 -2.49
N GLN A 62 12.70 -7.07 -1.57
CA GLN A 62 11.90 -8.23 -1.18
C GLN A 62 10.65 -7.82 -0.42
N LEU A 63 10.79 -6.99 0.62
CA LEU A 63 9.67 -6.45 1.41
C LEU A 63 8.63 -5.76 0.52
N LEU A 64 9.10 -4.96 -0.44
CA LEU A 64 8.26 -4.26 -1.41
C LEU A 64 7.41 -5.24 -2.22
N ARG A 65 8.03 -6.27 -2.80
CA ARG A 65 7.32 -7.31 -3.58
C ARG A 65 6.34 -8.11 -2.73
N GLU A 66 6.73 -8.48 -1.51
CA GLU A 66 5.89 -9.24 -0.59
C GLU A 66 4.67 -8.45 -0.15
N GLN A 67 4.86 -7.19 0.25
CA GLN A 67 3.76 -6.29 0.62
C GLN A 67 2.82 -6.08 -0.55
N HIS A 68 3.35 -5.81 -1.75
CA HIS A 68 2.54 -5.60 -2.95
C HIS A 68 1.67 -6.82 -3.27
N ARG A 69 2.26 -8.02 -3.28
CA ARG A 69 1.53 -9.28 -3.49
C ARG A 69 0.49 -9.53 -2.40
N SER A 70 0.82 -9.23 -1.14
CA SER A 70 -0.13 -9.38 -0.03
C SER A 70 -1.34 -8.46 -0.19
N VAL A 71 -1.14 -7.21 -0.62
CA VAL A 71 -2.24 -6.26 -0.84
C VAL A 71 -3.15 -6.71 -1.97
N ILE A 72 -2.59 -7.16 -3.10
CA ILE A 72 -3.36 -7.73 -4.21
C ILE A 72 -4.21 -8.90 -3.72
N ARG A 73 -3.61 -9.85 -2.99
CA ARG A 73 -4.33 -11.00 -2.44
C ARG A 73 -5.47 -10.58 -1.52
N ASP A 74 -5.23 -9.59 -0.65
CA ASP A 74 -6.26 -9.07 0.26
C ASP A 74 -7.45 -8.46 -0.53
N ILE A 75 -7.22 -7.83 -1.68
CA ILE A 75 -8.28 -7.37 -2.60
C ILE A 75 -9.02 -8.56 -3.22
N GLU A 76 -8.30 -9.55 -3.72
CA GLU A 76 -8.89 -10.73 -4.38
C GLU A 76 -9.78 -11.55 -3.46
N ILE A 77 -9.48 -11.62 -2.16
CA ILE A 77 -10.32 -12.32 -1.17
C ILE A 77 -11.38 -11.40 -0.53
N GLY A 78 -11.47 -10.15 -0.99
CA GLY A 78 -12.50 -9.20 -0.54
C GLY A 78 -12.32 -8.67 0.88
N ARG A 79 -11.08 -8.56 1.38
CA ARG A 79 -10.80 -7.96 2.71
C ARG A 79 -11.01 -6.45 2.74
N PHE A 80 -10.92 -5.78 1.59
CA PHE A 80 -11.27 -4.37 1.47
C PHE A 80 -12.77 -4.25 1.19
N ASN A 81 -13.60 -4.57 2.19
CA ASN A 81 -15.03 -4.28 2.17
C ASN A 81 -15.23 -2.80 2.51
N TYR A 82 -15.88 -2.09 1.60
CA TYR A 82 -16.06 -0.65 1.67
C TYR A 82 -17.17 -0.33 2.68
N THR A 83 -16.83 0.00 3.92
CA THR A 83 -17.66 0.96 4.67
C THR A 83 -17.10 2.32 4.33
N LEU A 84 -17.91 3.14 3.66
CA LEU A 84 -17.63 4.56 3.48
C LEU A 84 -17.25 5.13 4.85
N THR A 85 -15.97 5.42 5.07
CA THR A 85 -15.60 6.30 6.17
C THR A 85 -16.12 7.67 5.77
N SER A 86 -17.23 8.07 6.38
CA SER A 86 -17.79 9.41 6.30
C SER A 86 -16.73 10.43 6.73
N SER A 87 -16.00 10.99 5.76
CA SER A 87 -15.32 12.27 5.95
C SER A 87 -16.29 13.37 5.56
N GLU A 88 -17.25 13.68 6.45
CA GLU A 88 -18.04 14.92 6.41
C GLU A 88 -18.80 15.07 7.75
N LYS A 89 -18.13 15.64 8.76
CA LYS A 89 -18.70 16.56 9.76
C LYS A 89 -17.58 17.09 10.65
N GLU A 90 -17.08 18.27 10.31
CA GLU A 90 -16.57 19.34 11.20
C GLU A 90 -16.08 20.48 10.27
N GLY A 91 -16.52 21.74 10.32
CA GLY A 91 -17.39 22.42 11.26
C GLY A 91 -18.34 23.39 10.55
N GLY A 92 -19.59 23.35 11.00
CA GLY A 92 -20.52 24.47 10.96
C GLY A 92 -21.01 24.65 12.39
N GLY A 93 -20.64 25.77 12.99
CA GLY A 93 -20.94 26.15 14.37
C GLY A 93 -20.27 27.48 14.67
#